data_AF-A0A453RK40-F1
#
_entry.id   AF-A0A453RK40-F1
#
_cell.length_a   1.000
_cell.length_b   1.000
_cell.length_c   1.000
_cell.angle_alpha   90.00
_cell.angle_beta   90.00
_cell.angle_gamma   90.00
#
_symmetry.space_group_name_H-M   'P 1'
#
loop_
_entity.id
_entity.type
_entity.pdbx_description
1 polymer ?
#
loop_
_entity_poly.entity_id
_entity_poly.type
_entity_poly.pdbx_seq_one_letter_code
_entity_poly.pdbx_strand_id
1 'polypeptide(L)'
;KLIIRSHEGPDARDKRHDLLAMDSGYTIDHHVACGKLITLFSAPDYPQFQASVDRYNNSGAYIVLSPPDFATPDFHTFQAVKPRPKAHPYYDFEDVIDSDEELNLGAMDTGTSSS
;
A
#
# COMPACT_ATOMS: atom_id res chain seq x y z
N LYS A 1 -5.01 -14.02 -19.30
CA LYS A 1 -5.89 -13.28 -18.36
C LYS A 1 -5.02 -12.47 -17.41
N LEU A 2 -5.49 -11.32 -16.93
CA LEU A 2 -4.72 -10.44 -16.06
C LEU A 2 -5.59 -10.06 -14.85
N ILE A 3 -5.06 -10.27 -13.64
CA ILE A 3 -5.66 -9.79 -12.40
C ILE A 3 -4.67 -8.82 -11.78
N ILE A 4 -5.13 -7.60 -11.50
CA ILE A 4 -4.37 -6.58 -10.76
C ILE A 4 -5.17 -6.30 -9.50
N ARG A 5 -4.50 -6.38 -8.35
CA ARG A 5 -5.02 -6.02 -7.03
C ARG A 5 -4.05 -5.03 -6.37
N SER A 6 -4.51 -4.33 -5.35
CA SER A 6 -3.66 -3.48 -4.51
C SER A 6 -3.60 -4.06 -3.10
N HIS A 7 -4.31 -3.45 -2.15
CA HIS A 7 -4.54 -3.89 -0.76
C HIS A 7 -3.30 -4.16 0.12
N GLU A 8 -2.33 -4.96 -0.32
CA GLU A 8 -1.13 -5.31 0.44
C GLU A 8 0.01 -4.28 0.23
N GLY A 9 0.35 -3.56 1.30
CA GLY A 9 1.56 -2.75 1.40
C GLY A 9 2.79 -3.53 1.86
N PRO A 10 3.94 -2.85 2.05
CA PRO A 10 5.16 -3.48 2.55
C PRO A 10 5.00 -4.07 3.97
N ASP A 11 4.20 -3.45 4.82
CA ASP A 11 3.80 -3.91 6.16
C ASP A 11 3.09 -5.27 6.16
N ALA A 12 2.11 -5.46 5.29
CA ALA A 12 1.44 -6.74 5.13
C ALA A 12 2.38 -7.79 4.49
N ARG A 13 3.27 -7.35 3.59
CA ARG A 13 4.21 -8.23 2.87
C ARG A 13 5.37 -8.72 3.72
N ASP A 14 5.86 -7.94 4.66
CA ASP A 14 6.95 -8.35 5.57
C ASP A 14 6.58 -9.57 6.42
N LYS A 15 5.28 -9.79 6.65
CA LYS A 15 4.75 -10.96 7.37
C LYS A 15 4.65 -12.21 6.50
N ARG A 16 4.97 -12.14 5.20
CA ARG A 16 4.72 -13.19 4.20
C ARG A 16 6.00 -13.60 3.48
N HIS A 17 6.73 -14.53 4.09
CA HIS A 17 8.01 -15.02 3.58
C HIS A 17 7.92 -15.79 2.24
N ASP A 18 6.71 -16.24 1.87
CA ASP A 18 6.42 -16.94 0.62
C ASP A 18 6.23 -16.00 -0.58
N LEU A 19 6.15 -14.69 -0.32
CA LEU A 19 5.84 -13.67 -1.32
C LEU A 19 6.99 -12.66 -1.47
N LEU A 20 7.05 -12.01 -2.63
CA LEU A 20 8.01 -10.95 -2.89
C LEU A 20 7.68 -9.69 -2.07
N ALA A 21 8.72 -8.98 -1.65
CA ALA A 21 8.63 -7.68 -0.98
C ALA A 21 8.11 -6.58 -1.91
N MET A 22 7.55 -5.51 -1.32
CA MET A 22 6.89 -4.42 -2.04
C MET A 22 7.81 -3.22 -2.36
N ASP A 23 9.13 -3.43 -2.42
CA ASP A 23 10.14 -2.36 -2.56
C ASP A 23 9.93 -1.49 -3.81
N SER A 24 9.43 -2.09 -4.89
CA SER A 24 9.17 -1.40 -6.17
C SER A 24 7.73 -0.90 -6.30
N GLY A 25 6.90 -1.07 -5.27
CA GLY A 25 5.48 -0.72 -5.33
C GLY A 25 4.64 -1.68 -6.16
N TYR A 26 5.18 -2.82 -6.60
CA TYR A 26 4.37 -3.90 -7.18
C TYR A 26 5.10 -5.24 -7.10
N THR A 27 4.36 -6.34 -7.24
CA THR A 27 4.87 -7.70 -7.40
C THR A 27 4.06 -8.47 -8.43
N ILE A 28 4.68 -9.47 -9.07
CA ILE A 28 3.98 -10.44 -9.90
C ILE A 28 3.92 -11.74 -9.10
N ASP A 29 2.81 -11.95 -8.40
CA ASP A 29 2.69 -13.05 -7.44
C ASP A 29 2.43 -14.40 -8.12
N HIS A 30 1.74 -14.37 -9.27
CA HIS A 30 1.57 -15.55 -10.11
C HIS A 30 1.84 -15.22 -11.56
N HIS A 31 2.62 -16.07 -12.23
CA HIS A 31 2.87 -16.00 -13.66
C HIS A 31 2.81 -17.40 -14.26
N VAL A 32 1.67 -17.71 -14.90
CA VAL A 32 1.38 -19.04 -15.44
C VAL A 32 0.74 -18.92 -16.83
N ALA A 33 0.65 -20.03 -17.56
CA ALA A 33 0.11 -20.03 -18.93
C ALA A 33 -1.31 -19.43 -19.04
N CYS A 34 -2.15 -19.55 -18.00
CA CYS A 34 -3.50 -18.99 -18.01
C CYS A 34 -3.56 -17.49 -17.70
N GLY A 35 -2.49 -16.88 -17.16
CA GLY A 35 -2.47 -15.47 -16.82
C GLY A 35 -1.48 -15.05 -15.75
N LYS A 36 -1.64 -13.80 -15.31
CA LYS A 36 -0.83 -13.16 -14.26
C LYS A 36 -1.70 -12.62 -13.12
N LEU A 37 -1.21 -12.72 -11.89
CA LEU A 37 -1.70 -11.98 -10.72
C LEU A 37 -0.62 -10.97 -10.32
N ILE A 38 -1.01 -9.70 -10.23
CA ILE A 38 -0.15 -8.59 -9.84
C ILE A 38 -0.73 -7.94 -8.60
N THR A 39 0.13 -7.67 -7.63
CA THR A 39 -0.16 -6.77 -6.51
C THR A 39 0.51 -5.43 -6.79
N LEU A 40 -0.22 -4.33 -6.67
CA LEU A 40 0.19 -2.97 -7.01
C LEU A 40 -0.04 -2.05 -5.81
N PHE A 41 0.98 -1.33 -5.38
CA PHE A 41 0.95 -0.44 -4.24
C PHE A 41 1.46 0.96 -4.62
N SER A 42 0.60 1.97 -4.50
CA SER A 42 0.88 3.33 -4.98
C SER A 42 1.29 4.31 -3.88
N ALA A 43 1.47 3.85 -2.63
CA ALA A 43 1.92 4.70 -1.53
C ALA A 43 3.43 4.53 -1.30
N PRO A 44 4.30 5.41 -1.82
CA PRO A 44 5.73 5.35 -1.55
C PRO A 44 6.05 5.77 -0.12
N ASP A 45 7.17 5.26 0.39
CA ASP A 45 7.73 5.59 1.70
C ASP A 45 6.69 5.38 2.81
N TYR A 46 5.95 4.27 2.70
CA TYR A 46 4.88 3.86 3.59
C TYR A 46 5.44 3.61 5.00
N PRO A 47 4.66 3.87 6.05
CA PRO A 47 3.33 4.51 6.05
C PRO A 47 3.36 6.03 5.84
N GLN A 48 2.28 6.59 5.29
CA GLN A 48 2.22 8.03 4.98
C GLN A 48 2.08 8.91 6.23
N PHE A 49 1.27 8.48 7.20
CA PHE A 49 1.00 9.19 8.44
C PHE A 49 1.51 8.32 9.60
N GLN A 50 2.68 8.65 10.13
CA GLN A 50 3.21 8.01 11.34
C GLN A 50 4.03 9.02 12.14
N ALA A 51 4.00 8.86 13.47
CA ALA A 51 4.83 9.56 14.43
C ALA A 51 6.23 8.95 14.53
N SER A 52 6.37 7.69 14.12
CA SER A 52 7.65 6.98 14.07
C SER A 52 8.56 7.53 12.96
N VAL A 53 9.87 7.43 13.21
CA VAL A 53 10.91 7.81 12.25
C VAL A 53 11.08 6.73 11.17
N ASP A 54 10.69 5.49 11.49
CA ASP A 54 10.96 4.31 10.68
C ASP A 54 9.89 4.13 9.59
N ARG A 55 10.36 3.95 8.36
CA ARG A 55 9.52 3.81 7.16
C ARG A 55 10.08 2.69 6.30
N TYR A 56 9.21 2.07 5.53
CA TYR A 56 9.61 1.03 4.59
C TYR A 56 10.46 1.56 3.44
N ASN A 57 10.44 2.88 3.18
CA ASN A 57 11.15 3.51 2.05
C ASN A 57 10.86 2.84 0.69
N ASN A 58 9.70 2.17 0.57
CA ASN A 58 9.27 1.53 -0.66
C ASN A 58 8.97 2.57 -1.74
N SER A 59 9.05 2.15 -3.00
CA SER A 59 8.51 2.91 -4.11
C SER A 59 6.99 2.75 -4.16
N GLY A 60 6.31 3.74 -4.72
CA GLY A 60 4.95 3.58 -5.21
C GLY A 60 5.01 3.17 -6.67
N ALA A 61 3.97 2.52 -7.17
CA ALA A 61 3.84 2.26 -8.59
C ALA A 61 2.42 2.50 -9.11
N TYR A 62 2.32 2.69 -10.43
CA TYR A 62 1.08 2.64 -11.19
C TYR A 62 1.30 1.82 -12.47
N ILE A 63 0.20 1.36 -13.08
CA ILE A 63 0.24 0.54 -14.29
C ILE A 63 -0.54 1.25 -15.39
N VAL A 64 0.04 1.31 -16.59
CA VAL A 64 -0.67 1.72 -17.80
C VAL A 64 -1.02 0.46 -18.60
N LEU A 65 -2.32 0.28 -18.88
CA LEU A 65 -2.80 -0.76 -19.77
C LEU A 65 -3.18 -0.12 -21.11
N SER A 66 -2.69 -0.70 -22.20
CA SER A 66 -2.89 -0.16 -23.54
C SER A 66 -3.52 -1.20 -24.47
N PRO A 67 -4.27 -0.76 -25.50
CA PRO A 67 -4.71 -1.64 -26.57
C PRO A 67 -3.52 -2.26 -27.32
N PRO A 68 -3.72 -3.38 -28.04
CA PRO A 68 -5.03 -4.01 -28.27
C PRO A 68 -5.46 -5.02 -27.18
N ASP A 69 -4.54 -5.53 -26.37
CA ASP A 69 -4.81 -6.70 -25.52
C ASP A 69 -5.10 -6.37 -24.04
N PHE A 70 -4.67 -5.19 -23.56
CA PHE A 70 -4.72 -4.79 -22.15
C PHE A 70 -4.15 -5.85 -21.17
N ALA A 71 -3.33 -6.78 -21.67
CA ALA A 71 -2.84 -7.95 -20.94
C ALA A 71 -1.34 -7.85 -20.64
N THR A 72 -0.65 -6.90 -21.28
CA THR A 72 0.75 -6.58 -21.05
C THR A 72 0.84 -5.25 -20.29
N PRO A 73 0.95 -5.27 -18.95
CA PRO A 73 1.02 -4.06 -18.15
C PRO A 73 2.37 -3.35 -18.31
N ASP A 74 2.32 -2.03 -18.47
CA ASP A 74 3.49 -1.16 -18.40
C ASP A 74 3.57 -0.56 -16.99
N PHE A 75 4.63 -0.89 -16.26
CA PHE A 75 4.81 -0.51 -14.87
C PHE A 75 5.63 0.76 -14.74
N HIS A 76 5.15 1.70 -13.95
CA HIS A 76 5.82 2.94 -13.65
C HIS A 76 5.99 3.06 -12.15
N THR A 77 7.24 3.22 -11.70
CA THR A 77 7.57 3.37 -10.28
C THR A 77 7.92 4.82 -9.99
N PHE A 78 7.61 5.27 -8.78
CA PHE A 78 7.87 6.63 -8.33
C PHE A 78 8.21 6.68 -6.84
N GLN A 79 8.95 7.71 -6.47
CA GLN A 79 9.40 7.94 -5.11
C GLN A 79 8.50 8.96 -4.40
N ALA A 80 8.52 8.91 -3.06
CA ALA A 80 7.83 9.92 -2.26
C ALA A 80 8.48 11.29 -2.47
N VAL A 81 7.63 12.31 -2.64
CA VAL A 81 8.08 13.70 -2.62
C VAL A 81 8.41 14.09 -1.18
N LYS A 82 9.65 14.55 -0.95
CA LYS A 82 10.14 14.99 0.36
C LYS A 82 10.55 16.48 0.28
N PRO A 83 10.24 17.30 1.30
CA PRO A 83 9.49 16.96 2.52
C PRO A 83 7.97 16.85 2.26
N ARG A 84 7.29 16.02 3.05
CA ARG A 84 5.82 15.95 3.02
C ARG A 84 5.24 17.22 3.67
N PRO A 85 4.16 17.82 3.11
CA PRO A 85 3.42 18.86 3.79
C PRO A 85 2.92 18.36 5.16
N LYS A 86 2.90 19.24 6.15
CA LYS A 86 2.31 18.91 7.45
C LYS A 86 0.81 18.72 7.27
N ALA A 87 0.33 17.51 7.56
CA ALA A 87 -1.09 17.18 7.56
C ALA A 87 -1.49 16.76 8.97
N HIS A 88 -2.63 17.25 9.43
CA HIS A 88 -3.24 16.79 10.67
C HIS A 88 -4.16 15.62 10.34
N PRO A 89 -4.00 14.47 10.98
CA PRO A 89 -4.89 13.35 10.76
C PRO A 89 -6.29 13.69 11.29
N TYR A 90 -7.30 13.03 10.74
CA TYR A 90 -8.67 13.14 11.26
C TYR A 90 -8.90 12.24 12.48
N TYR A 91 -8.12 11.16 12.61
CA TYR A 91 -8.18 10.19 13.71
C TYR A 91 -6.77 9.95 14.28
N ASP A 92 -6.70 9.33 15.46
CA ASP A 92 -5.42 8.91 16.02
C ASP A 92 -4.86 7.76 15.18
N PHE A 93 -3.88 8.07 14.33
CA PHE A 93 -3.27 7.11 13.41
C PHE A 93 -2.13 6.34 14.08
N GLU A 94 -1.72 6.71 15.30
CA GLU A 94 -0.61 6.04 15.99
C GLU A 94 -0.95 4.58 16.32
N ASP A 95 -2.24 4.29 16.52
CA ASP A 95 -2.76 2.95 16.83
C ASP A 95 -3.23 2.15 15.60
N VAL A 96 -3.14 2.70 14.38
CA VAL A 96 -3.63 2.06 13.15
C VAL A 96 -2.48 1.87 12.18
N ILE A 97 -1.74 0.78 12.40
CA ILE A 97 -0.43 0.57 11.75
C ILE A 97 -0.54 -0.32 10.51
N ASP A 98 -1.55 -1.19 10.44
CA ASP A 98 -1.65 -2.23 9.43
C ASP A 98 -2.59 -1.88 8.27
N SER A 99 -2.10 -2.06 7.04
CA SER A 99 -2.92 -1.96 5.82
C SER A 99 -3.95 -3.09 5.67
N ASP A 100 -3.79 -4.18 6.42
CA ASP A 100 -4.73 -5.31 6.46
C ASP A 100 -5.71 -5.28 7.66
N GLU A 101 -5.59 -4.32 8.57
CA GLU A 101 -6.54 -4.13 9.68
C GLU A 101 -7.61 -3.08 9.34
N GLU A 102 -8.88 -3.43 9.58
CA GLU A 102 -9.99 -2.47 9.45
C GLU A 102 -10.02 -1.50 10.64
N LEU A 103 -10.10 -0.20 10.35
CA LEU A 103 -10.32 0.86 11.33
C LEU A 103 -11.58 0.59 12.17
N ASN A 104 -11.41 0.25 13.45
CA ASN A 104 -12.53 0.09 14.38
C ASN A 104 -13.08 1.45 14.84
N LEU A 105 -13.94 2.05 14.02
CA LEU A 105 -14.61 3.33 14.29
C LEU A 105 -15.43 3.34 15.59
N GLY A 106 -15.85 2.18 16.11
CA GLY A 106 -16.64 2.08 17.34
C GLY A 106 -15.85 2.36 18.63
N ALA A 107 -14.52 2.27 18.59
CA ALA A 107 -13.67 2.58 19.75
C ALA A 107 -13.49 4.10 19.96
N MET A 108 -13.64 4.90 18.90
CA MET A 108 -13.41 6.35 18.92
C MET A 108 -14.52 7.14 19.63
N ASP A 109 -15.71 6.57 19.82
CA ASP A 109 -16.87 7.26 20.42
C ASP A 109 -16.84 7.30 21.96
N THR A 110 -15.81 6.69 22.58
CA THR A 110 -15.69 6.64 24.05
C THR A 110 -14.98 7.85 24.66
N GLY A 111 -14.49 8.79 23.84
CA GLY A 111 -13.71 9.95 24.30
C GLY A 111 -14.51 11.22 24.61
N THR A 112 -15.79 11.31 24.28
CA THR A 112 -16.58 12.55 24.42
C THR A 112 -17.72 12.44 25.45
N SER A 113 -17.38 11.98 26.65
CA SER A 113 -18.23 12.20 27.83
C SER A 113 -17.42 12.21 29.12
N SER A 114 -16.60 13.25 29.33
CA SER A 114 -16.22 13.66 30.69
C SER A 114 -15.85 15.15 30.76
N SER A 115 -16.74 15.90 31.43
CA SER A 115 -16.61 17.26 32.00
C SER A 115 -16.69 18.47 31.06
#